data_AF-A0A2M7PPV6-F1
#
_entry.id   AF-A0A2M7PPV6-F1
#
_cell.length_a   1.000
_cell.length_b   1.000
_cell.length_c   1.000
_cell.angle_alpha   90.00
_cell.angle_beta   90.00
_cell.angle_gamma   90.00
#
_symmetry.space_group_name_H-M   'P 1'
#
loop_
_entity.id
_entity.type
_entity.pdbx_description
1 polymer ?
#
loop_
_entity_poly.entity_id
_entity_poly.type
_entity_poly.pdbx_seq_one_letter_code
_entity_poly.pdbx_strand_id
1 'polypeptide(L)'
;MEIKNVNYEEIPIEKLRWKCDLSKLNIKTTNDLKPSKKILGQERALKAIKLGLEMEYLGYNLFVTGKAGTGRSTTIKMLLEGRKREGVEFDDKCYVNNFKN
;
A
#
# COMPACT_ATOMS: atom_id res chain seq x y z
N MET A 1 17.39 -2.08 53.29
CA MET A 1 16.98 -2.33 51.89
C MET A 1 18.21 -2.80 51.15
N GLU A 2 18.33 -4.11 50.93
CA GLU A 2 19.47 -4.68 50.19
C GLU A 2 19.32 -4.40 48.70
N ILE A 3 20.29 -3.71 48.13
CA ILE A 3 20.40 -3.50 46.68
C ILE A 3 20.89 -4.82 46.09
N LYS A 4 20.01 -5.58 45.43
CA LYS A 4 20.41 -6.74 44.67
C LYS A 4 21.29 -6.28 43.50
N ASN A 5 22.60 -6.56 43.57
CA ASN A 5 23.50 -6.45 42.44
C ASN A 5 23.11 -7.52 41.40
N VAL A 6 22.24 -7.15 40.48
CA VAL A 6 21.92 -7.97 39.32
C VAL A 6 23.10 -7.86 38.36
N ASN A 7 23.87 -8.94 38.25
CA ASN A 7 24.95 -9.04 37.28
C ASN A 7 24.31 -9.35 35.91
N TYR A 8 24.37 -8.43 34.95
CA TYR A 8 23.85 -8.64 33.61
C TYR A 8 24.94 -9.26 32.74
N GLU A 9 24.62 -10.30 31.96
CA GLU A 9 25.55 -10.81 30.96
C GLU A 9 25.80 -9.72 29.90
N GLU A 10 27.08 -9.40 29.67
CA GLU A 10 27.47 -8.42 28.68
C GLU A 10 27.18 -8.94 27.26
N ILE A 11 26.55 -8.10 26.44
CA ILE A 11 26.22 -8.44 25.05
C ILE A 11 27.38 -7.99 24.15
N PRO A 12 27.97 -8.89 23.34
CA PRO A 12 28.98 -8.54 22.36
C PRO A 12 28.49 -7.46 21.38
N ILE A 13 29.40 -6.56 20.96
CA ILE A 13 29.07 -5.41 20.09
C ILE A 13 28.38 -5.82 18.79
N GLU A 14 28.66 -7.02 18.29
CA GLU A 14 28.09 -7.59 17.08
C GLU A 14 26.59 -7.87 17.20
N LYS A 15 26.10 -8.10 18.43
CA LYS A 15 24.68 -8.39 18.72
C LYS A 15 23.88 -7.15 19.10
N LEU A 16 24.51 -5.99 19.24
CA LEU A 16 23.81 -4.74 19.59
C LEU A 16 22.92 -4.20 18.47
N ARG A 17 23.15 -4.62 17.22
CA ARG A 17 22.31 -4.22 16.08
C ARG A 17 22.20 -5.31 15.04
N TRP A 18 21.06 -5.33 14.38
CA TRP A 18 20.92 -6.11 13.16
C TRP A 18 21.82 -5.54 12.05
N LYS A 19 22.45 -6.44 11.28
CA LYS A 19 23.25 -6.09 10.10
C LYS A 19 22.70 -6.83 8.88
N CYS A 20 22.43 -6.08 7.82
CA CYS A 20 22.14 -6.66 6.51
C CYS A 20 23.45 -7.00 5.82
N ASP A 21 23.64 -8.26 5.44
CA ASP A 21 24.76 -8.66 4.61
C ASP A 21 24.46 -8.39 3.13
N LEU A 22 24.96 -7.25 2.64
CA LEU A 22 24.73 -6.81 1.26
C LEU A 22 25.42 -7.70 0.23
N SER A 23 26.45 -8.49 0.61
CA SER A 23 27.15 -9.39 -0.31
C SER A 23 26.22 -10.46 -0.88
N LYS A 24 25.14 -10.78 -0.17
CA LYS A 24 24.11 -11.75 -0.58
C LYS A 24 23.13 -11.21 -1.64
N LEU A 25 23.06 -9.89 -1.85
CA LEU A 25 22.05 -9.27 -2.70
C LEU A 25 22.48 -9.14 -4.17
N ASN A 26 23.73 -9.47 -4.53
CA ASN A 26 24.26 -9.41 -5.91
C ASN A 26 23.95 -8.10 -6.68
N ILE A 27 23.86 -6.97 -5.98
CA ILE A 27 23.64 -5.64 -6.56
C ILE A 27 24.77 -4.69 -6.19
N LYS A 28 25.14 -3.80 -7.12
CA LYS A 28 26.12 -2.74 -6.87
C LYS A 28 25.41 -1.45 -6.48
N THR A 29 24.28 -1.15 -7.12
CA THR A 29 23.49 0.06 -6.89
C THR A 29 21.99 -0.23 -6.94
N THR A 30 21.17 0.67 -6.39
CA THR A 30 19.71 0.55 -6.49
C THR A 30 19.19 0.70 -7.93
N ASN A 31 20.00 1.24 -8.85
CA ASN A 31 19.65 1.32 -10.27
C ASN A 31 19.67 -0.05 -10.96
N ASP A 32 20.33 -1.04 -10.36
CA ASP A 32 20.37 -2.42 -10.87
C ASP A 32 19.03 -3.14 -10.65
N LEU A 33 18.13 -2.57 -9.83
CA LEU A 33 16.84 -3.13 -9.48
C LEU A 33 15.73 -2.58 -10.37
N LYS A 34 14.85 -3.47 -10.83
CA LYS A 34 13.60 -3.06 -11.48
C LYS A 34 12.65 -2.48 -10.42
N PRO A 35 12.05 -1.29 -10.65
CA PRO A 35 11.04 -0.74 -9.75
C PRO A 35 9.87 -1.72 -9.56
N SER A 36 9.56 -2.02 -8.31
CA SER A 36 8.43 -2.89 -7.98
C SER A 36 7.13 -2.08 -8.03
N LYS A 37 6.14 -2.59 -8.77
CA LYS A 37 4.76 -2.12 -8.72
C LYS A 37 3.90 -2.88 -7.70
N LYS A 38 4.54 -3.64 -6.81
CA LYS A 38 3.83 -4.42 -5.79
C LYS A 38 3.61 -3.58 -4.54
N ILE A 39 2.39 -3.64 -4.02
CA ILE A 39 2.06 -3.05 -2.73
C ILE A 39 2.48 -4.05 -1.64
N LEU A 40 3.35 -3.62 -0.73
CA LEU A 40 3.95 -4.46 0.32
C LEU A 40 3.16 -4.38 1.63
N GLY A 41 2.99 -5.52 2.31
CA GLY A 41 2.46 -5.58 3.68
C GLY A 41 0.98 -5.24 3.85
N GLN A 42 0.21 -5.08 2.76
CA GLN A 42 -1.20 -4.66 2.80
C GLN A 42 -2.17 -5.70 2.22
N GLU A 43 -1.88 -6.99 2.37
CA GLU A 43 -2.67 -8.06 1.73
C GLU A 43 -4.17 -8.01 2.08
N ARG A 44 -4.51 -7.75 3.35
CA ARG A 44 -5.91 -7.61 3.79
C ARG A 44 -6.60 -6.44 3.10
N ALA A 45 -5.94 -5.29 3.01
CA ALA A 45 -6.49 -4.11 2.36
C ALA A 45 -6.69 -4.35 0.85
N LEU A 46 -5.72 -5.00 0.19
CA LEU A 46 -5.84 -5.35 -1.23
C LEU A 46 -7.05 -6.24 -1.50
N LYS A 47 -7.29 -7.27 -0.66
CA LYS A 47 -8.47 -8.14 -0.79
C LYS A 47 -9.77 -7.37 -0.62
N ALA A 48 -9.86 -6.50 0.39
CA ALA A 48 -11.06 -5.70 0.64
C ALA A 48 -11.35 -4.71 -0.50
N ILE A 49 -10.31 -4.04 -1.03
CA ILE A 49 -10.46 -3.13 -2.16
C ILE A 49 -10.91 -3.89 -3.41
N LYS A 50 -10.31 -5.05 -3.71
CA LYS A 50 -10.72 -5.88 -4.86
C LYS A 50 -12.19 -6.29 -4.77
N LEU A 51 -12.61 -6.79 -3.61
CA LEU A 51 -14.01 -7.15 -3.36
C LEU A 51 -14.94 -5.95 -3.60
N GLY A 52 -14.64 -4.80 -3.00
CA GLY A 52 -15.46 -3.60 -3.17
C GLY A 52 -15.52 -3.10 -4.61
N LEU A 53 -14.44 -3.28 -5.39
CA LEU A 53 -14.40 -2.92 -6.81
C LEU A 53 -15.15 -3.92 -7.70
N GLU A 54 -15.34 -5.18 -7.29
CA GLU A 54 -16.15 -6.18 -8.01
C GLU A 54 -17.66 -6.02 -7.77
N MET A 55 -18.07 -5.13 -6.85
CA MET A 55 -19.48 -4.82 -6.63
C MET A 55 -19.99 -3.90 -7.75
N GLU A 56 -20.91 -4.39 -8.57
CA GLU A 56 -21.47 -3.65 -9.72
C GLU A 56 -22.75 -2.86 -9.40
N TYR A 57 -23.26 -2.98 -8.17
CA TYR A 57 -24.52 -2.36 -7.77
C TYR A 57 -24.36 -0.89 -7.38
N LEU A 58 -25.32 -0.06 -7.78
CA LEU A 58 -25.41 1.34 -7.37
C LEU A 58 -25.66 1.44 -5.86
N GLY A 59 -25.02 2.42 -5.21
CA GLY A 59 -25.18 2.70 -3.78
C GLY A 59 -24.06 2.17 -2.88
N TYR A 60 -23.12 1.38 -3.42
CA TYR A 60 -21.95 0.93 -2.67
C TYR A 60 -20.79 1.92 -2.80
N ASN A 61 -20.19 2.27 -1.66
CA ASN A 61 -19.03 3.14 -1.59
C ASN A 61 -17.88 2.43 -0.87
N LEU A 62 -16.65 2.69 -1.30
CA LEU A 62 -15.45 2.19 -0.64
C LEU A 62 -14.83 3.28 0.24
N PHE A 63 -14.67 2.99 1.54
CA PHE A 63 -13.98 3.87 2.48
C PHE A 63 -12.62 3.26 2.89
N VAL A 64 -11.55 4.06 2.81
CA VAL A 64 -10.18 3.59 3.09
C VAL A 64 -9.54 4.42 4.20
N THR A 65 -9.14 3.75 5.28
CA THR A 65 -8.54 4.35 6.48
C THR A 65 -7.18 3.75 6.80
N GLY A 66 -6.34 4.51 7.52
CA GLY A 66 -4.99 4.12 7.91
C GLY A 66 -4.12 5.33 8.24
N LYS A 67 -2.96 5.07 8.84
CA LYS A 67 -1.99 6.12 9.20
C LYS A 67 -1.53 6.90 7.95
N ALA A 68 -1.18 8.17 8.14
CA ALA A 68 -0.54 8.97 7.09
C ALA A 68 0.78 8.31 6.64
N GLY A 69 1.15 8.49 5.37
CA GLY A 69 2.37 7.90 4.80
C GLY A 69 2.29 6.41 4.44
N THR A 70 1.14 5.74 4.61
CA THR A 70 0.98 4.31 4.27
C THR A 70 0.68 4.03 2.79
N GLY A 71 0.71 5.05 1.92
CA GLY A 71 0.49 4.87 0.48
C GLY A 71 -0.96 4.55 0.08
N ARG A 72 -1.96 4.88 0.91
CA ARG A 72 -3.40 4.59 0.65
C ARG A 72 -3.85 5.03 -0.75
N SER A 73 -3.62 6.29 -1.10
CA SER A 73 -4.02 6.84 -2.41
C SER A 73 -3.25 6.20 -3.56
N THR A 74 -1.95 5.96 -3.38
CA THR A 74 -1.10 5.27 -4.37
C THR A 74 -1.62 3.86 -4.64
N THR A 75 -1.96 3.11 -3.59
CA THR A 75 -2.54 1.77 -3.68
C THR A 75 -3.84 1.77 -4.48
N ILE A 76 -4.78 2.67 -4.17
CA ILE A 76 -6.06 2.76 -4.88
C ILE A 76 -5.82 3.08 -6.36
N LYS A 77 -4.99 4.08 -6.65
CA LYS A 77 -4.69 4.50 -8.02
C LYS A 77 -4.10 3.35 -8.84
N MET A 78 -3.11 2.63 -8.30
CA MET A 78 -2.49 1.48 -8.98
C MET A 78 -3.48 0.35 -9.26
N LEU A 79 -4.43 0.10 -8.34
CA LEU A 79 -5.46 -0.93 -8.54
C LEU A 79 -6.49 -0.52 -9.60
N LEU A 80 -6.86 0.76 -9.64
CA LEU A 80 -7.80 1.30 -10.64
C LEU A 80 -7.16 1.37 -12.03
N GLU A 81 -5.91 1.82 -12.15
CA GLU A 81 -5.18 1.87 -13.43
C GLU A 81 -4.93 0.49 -14.02
N GLY A 82 -4.74 -0.52 -13.17
CA GLY A 82 -4.59 -1.92 -13.60
C GLY A 82 -5.88 -2.53 -14.13
N ARG A 83 -7.05 -1.91 -13.89
CA ARG A 83 -8.32 -2.35 -14.45
C ARG A 83 -8.61 -1.63 -15.76
N LYS A 84 -8.58 -2.37 -16.85
CA LYS A 84 -9.27 -1.95 -18.07
C LYS A 84 -10.78 -2.16 -17.86
N ARG A 85 -11.57 -1.11 -18.09
CA ARG A 85 -13.03 -1.26 -18.20
C ARG A 85 -13.33 -1.69 -19.64
N GLU A 86 -13.18 -2.99 -19.92
CA GLU A 86 -13.58 -3.53 -21.22
C GLU A 86 -15.10 -3.45 -21.35
N GLY A 87 -15.58 -2.92 -22.48
CA GLY A 87 -17.02 -2.84 -22.79
C GLY A 87 -17.81 -1.76 -22.07
N VAL A 88 -17.18 -0.82 -21.36
CA VAL A 88 -17.88 0.32 -20.76
C VAL A 88 -17.88 1.51 -21.73
N GLU A 89 -19.04 1.81 -22.28
CA GLU A 89 -19.29 3.05 -23.01
C GLU A 89 -19.56 4.16 -21.99
N PHE A 90 -18.85 5.29 -22.13
CA PHE A 90 -19.06 6.42 -21.24
C PHE A 90 -20.08 7.36 -21.87
N ASP A 91 -21.16 7.64 -21.14
CA ASP A 91 -22.10 8.66 -21.56
C ASP A 91 -21.48 10.05 -21.39
N ASP A 92 -21.57 10.86 -22.44
CA ASP A 92 -21.27 12.28 -22.36
C ASP A 92 -22.32 12.96 -21.48
N LYS A 93 -21.86 13.60 -20.40
CA LYS A 93 -22.73 14.37 -19.51
C LYS A 93 -22.63 15.84 -19.88
N CYS A 94 -23.73 16.40 -20.35
CA CYS A 94 -23.85 17.84 -20.62
C CYS A 94 -24.92 18.48 -19.71
N TYR A 95 -24.64 19.71 -19.27
CA TYR A 95 -25.66 20.57 -18.68
C TYR A 95 -26.31 21.36 -19.80
N VAL A 96 -27.64 21.31 -19.87
CA VAL A 96 -28.43 22.12 -20.79
C VAL A 96 -29.32 23.07 -19.98
N ASN A 97 -29.48 24.28 -20.48
CA ASN A 97 -30.41 25.21 -19.88
C ASN A 97 -31.85 24.77 -20.20
N ASN A 98 -32.69 24.63 -19.17
CA ASN A 98 -34.11 24.35 -19.33
C ASN A 98 -34.87 25.68 -19.39
N PHE A 99 -35.18 26.15 -20.59
CA PHE A 99 -35.86 27.44 -20.84
C PHE A 99 -37.37 27.43 -20.51
N LYS A 100 -37.89 26.38 -19.86
CA LYS A 100 -39.29 26.32 -19.43
C LYS A 100 -39.46 26.98 -18.05
N ASN A 101 -40.24 28.06 -18.05
CA ASN A 101 -40.81 28.71 -16.87
C ASN A 101 -42.09 28.00 -16.44
#